data_AF-A0A0A2BCZ4-F1
#
_entry.id   AF-A0A0A2BCZ4-F1
#
_cell.length_a   1.000
_cell.length_b   1.000
_cell.length_c   1.000
_cell.angle_alpha   90.00
_cell.angle_beta   90.00
_cell.angle_gamma   90.00
#
_symmetry.space_group_name_H-M   'P 1'
#
loop_
_entity.id
_entity.type
_entity.pdbx_description
1 polymer ?
#
loop_
_entity_poly.entity_id
_entity_poly.type
_entity_poly.pdbx_seq_one_letter_code
_entity_poly.pdbx_strand_id
1 'polypeptide(L)'
;MVPVILGLTISPISVGALYPSDPSSVDSLDTSLHGQNLQNTEYVKYDLSGRDLGDADLSGSYFSVSNLKNANLSGANMQNVIAYASRFDNADLTNANFTGAELLKSYFNGAVIDGTDFTDAVLDLSQVKALCERASGKTAESLQCGGLNQSYVPASKEQNKFNPGIS
;
A
#
# COMPACT_ATOMS: atom_id res chain seq x y z
N MET A 1 -26.32 4.51 45.11
CA MET A 1 -26.51 4.55 43.64
C MET A 1 -25.28 5.23 43.07
N VAL A 2 -24.33 4.46 42.55
CA VAL A 2 -23.14 4.97 41.86
C VAL A 2 -23.36 4.68 40.38
N PRO A 3 -23.23 5.65 39.46
CA PRO A 3 -23.49 5.41 38.05
C PRO A 3 -22.36 4.57 37.46
N VAL A 4 -22.73 3.51 36.73
CA VAL A 4 -21.80 2.75 35.88
C VAL A 4 -21.53 3.60 34.65
N ILE A 5 -20.35 4.20 34.59
CA ILE A 5 -19.81 4.74 33.33
C ILE A 5 -19.32 3.52 32.54
N LEU A 6 -20.05 3.17 31.49
CA LEU A 6 -19.60 2.19 30.49
C LEU A 6 -18.43 2.82 29.71
N GLY A 7 -17.24 2.78 30.30
CA GLY A 7 -16.01 3.03 29.56
C GLY A 7 -15.80 1.84 28.63
N LEU A 8 -16.07 2.01 27.34
CA LEU A 8 -15.50 1.14 26.30
C LEU A 8 -13.99 1.37 26.31
N THR A 9 -13.29 0.68 27.19
CA THR A 9 -11.84 0.54 27.06
C THR A 9 -11.62 -0.34 25.84
N ILE A 10 -11.21 0.27 24.73
CA ILE A 10 -10.66 -0.47 23.59
C ILE A 10 -9.40 -1.13 24.14
N SER A 11 -9.53 -2.39 24.57
CA SER A 11 -8.35 -3.18 24.93
C SER A 11 -7.49 -3.24 23.67
N PRO A 12 -6.19 -2.92 23.74
CA PRO A 12 -5.30 -3.15 22.61
C PRO A 12 -5.43 -4.63 22.26
N ILE A 13 -5.74 -4.92 21.00
CA ILE A 13 -5.77 -6.30 20.51
C ILE A 13 -4.38 -6.84 20.77
N SER A 14 -4.28 -7.82 21.68
CA SER A 14 -3.04 -8.54 21.93
C SER A 14 -2.55 -9.08 20.58
N VAL A 15 -1.32 -8.73 20.18
CA VAL A 15 -0.67 -9.24 18.96
C VAL A 15 -0.70 -10.78 18.93
N GLY A 16 -0.77 -11.44 20.10
CA GLY A 16 -0.95 -12.89 20.21
C GLY A 16 -2.34 -13.43 19.83
N ALA A 17 -3.32 -12.58 19.52
CA ALA A 17 -4.61 -12.98 18.96
C ALA A 17 -4.58 -13.09 17.42
N LEU A 18 -3.56 -12.53 16.78
CA LEU A 18 -3.33 -12.57 15.33
C LEU A 18 -2.36 -13.72 15.03
N TYR A 19 -2.77 -14.97 15.25
CA TYR A 19 -1.95 -16.11 14.85
C TYR A 19 -1.97 -16.27 13.32
N PRO A 20 -0.79 -16.35 12.66
CA PRO A 20 -0.62 -16.13 11.21
C PRO A 20 -1.11 -17.23 10.26
N SER A 21 -1.91 -18.21 10.72
CA SER A 21 -2.29 -19.37 9.89
C SER A 21 -3.79 -19.60 9.73
N ASP A 22 -4.65 -18.84 10.42
CA ASP A 22 -6.09 -19.07 10.35
C ASP A 22 -6.86 -17.87 9.75
N PRO A 23 -7.29 -17.94 8.47
CA PRO A 23 -8.13 -16.92 7.85
C PRO A 23 -9.52 -16.83 8.48
N SER A 24 -9.90 -17.71 9.41
CA SER A 24 -11.12 -17.57 10.22
C SER A 24 -10.97 -16.65 11.43
N SER A 25 -9.75 -16.23 11.80
CA SER A 25 -9.54 -15.25 12.87
C SER A 25 -10.02 -13.83 12.50
N VAL A 26 -10.27 -13.58 11.21
CA VAL A 26 -10.78 -12.30 10.67
C VAL A 26 -12.23 -12.02 11.12
N ASP A 27 -12.99 -13.05 11.50
CA ASP A 27 -14.33 -12.90 12.09
C ASP A 27 -14.29 -12.27 13.50
N SER A 28 -13.13 -12.31 14.17
CA SER A 28 -12.94 -11.60 15.46
C SER A 28 -12.60 -10.11 15.31
N LEU A 29 -12.43 -9.62 14.08
CA LEU A 29 -12.14 -8.21 13.76
C LEU A 29 -13.40 -7.36 13.54
N ASP A 30 -14.50 -7.69 14.22
CA ASP A 30 -15.66 -6.77 14.38
C ASP A 30 -15.26 -5.46 15.11
N THR A 31 -14.04 -5.40 15.62
CA THR A 31 -13.45 -4.18 16.18
C THR A 31 -12.73 -3.39 15.09
N SER A 32 -13.00 -2.08 15.02
CA SER A 32 -12.23 -1.16 14.17
C SER A 32 -10.73 -1.31 14.43
N LEU A 33 -9.94 -1.36 13.36
CA LEU A 33 -8.48 -1.40 13.40
C LEU A 33 -7.87 0.01 13.41
N HIS A 34 -8.71 1.05 13.40
CA HIS A 34 -8.30 2.43 13.40
C HIS A 34 -7.40 2.75 14.60
N GLY A 35 -6.25 3.38 14.34
CA GLY A 35 -5.28 3.80 15.35
C GLY A 35 -4.63 2.64 16.13
N GLN A 36 -4.85 1.39 15.75
CA GLN A 36 -4.31 0.24 16.47
C GLN A 36 -2.80 0.08 16.22
N ASN A 37 -2.10 -0.45 17.21
CA ASN A 37 -0.72 -0.92 17.05
C ASN A 37 -0.74 -2.34 16.48
N LEU A 38 -0.36 -2.45 15.21
CA LEU A 38 -0.35 -3.67 14.41
C LEU A 38 1.05 -3.93 13.82
N GLN A 39 2.09 -3.36 14.43
CA GLN A 39 3.46 -3.45 13.95
C GLN A 39 3.94 -4.89 13.86
N ASN A 40 4.86 -5.17 12.93
CA ASN A 40 5.54 -6.46 12.78
C ASN A 40 4.60 -7.68 12.75
N THR A 41 3.39 -7.50 12.22
CA THR A 41 2.36 -8.55 12.15
C THR A 41 2.33 -9.17 10.76
N GLU A 42 1.99 -10.46 10.67
CA GLU A 42 1.88 -11.20 9.43
C GLU A 42 0.42 -11.36 8.98
N TYR A 43 0.13 -10.90 7.77
CA TYR A 43 -1.17 -10.96 7.10
C TYR A 43 -1.02 -11.69 5.76
N VAL A 44 -1.03 -13.03 5.78
CA VAL A 44 -0.95 -13.85 4.56
C VAL A 44 -2.33 -14.32 4.14
N LYS A 45 -2.79 -13.88 2.96
CA LYS A 45 -4.12 -14.20 2.39
C LYS A 45 -5.30 -13.73 3.25
N TYR A 46 -5.11 -12.70 4.06
CA TYR A 46 -6.18 -12.11 4.85
C TYR A 46 -7.11 -11.28 3.96
N ASP A 47 -8.41 -11.29 4.29
CA ASP A 47 -9.39 -10.38 3.69
C ASP A 47 -9.69 -9.22 4.63
N LEU A 48 -9.05 -8.09 4.37
CA LEU A 48 -9.24 -6.81 5.05
C LEU A 48 -10.04 -5.84 4.17
N SER A 49 -10.79 -6.33 3.18
CA SER A 49 -11.54 -5.46 2.30
C SER A 49 -12.60 -4.66 3.05
N GLY A 50 -12.69 -3.37 2.74
CA GLY A 50 -13.61 -2.43 3.38
C GLY A 50 -13.33 -2.13 4.86
N ARG A 51 -12.25 -2.66 5.45
CA ARG A 51 -11.93 -2.43 6.86
C ARG A 51 -11.37 -1.04 7.10
N ASP A 52 -11.59 -0.52 8.31
CA ASP A 52 -11.03 0.74 8.76
C ASP A 52 -9.73 0.50 9.53
N LEU A 53 -8.61 0.81 8.88
CA LEU A 53 -7.24 0.81 9.39
C LEU A 53 -6.66 2.24 9.41
N GLY A 54 -7.51 3.28 9.40
CA GLY A 54 -7.05 4.67 9.44
C GLY A 54 -6.16 4.92 10.67
N ASP A 55 -5.08 5.68 10.50
CA ASP A 55 -4.10 6.00 11.55
C ASP A 55 -3.46 4.77 12.25
N ALA A 56 -3.67 3.55 11.75
CA ALA A 56 -3.08 2.35 12.33
C ALA A 56 -1.56 2.33 12.12
N ASP A 57 -0.84 1.76 13.09
CA ASP A 57 0.60 1.53 12.96
C ASP A 57 0.88 0.10 12.50
N LEU A 58 1.18 -0.03 11.21
CA LEU A 58 1.47 -1.29 10.52
C LEU A 58 2.97 -1.44 10.24
N SER A 59 3.83 -0.58 10.81
CA SER A 59 5.25 -0.54 10.45
C SER A 59 5.93 -1.92 10.64
N GLY A 60 6.75 -2.29 9.65
CA GLY A 60 7.43 -3.59 9.60
C GLY A 60 6.54 -4.81 9.37
N SER A 61 5.24 -4.65 9.12
CA SER A 61 4.33 -5.78 8.87
C SER A 61 4.56 -6.47 7.52
N TYR A 62 4.15 -7.73 7.43
CA TYR A 62 4.23 -8.55 6.23
C TYR A 62 2.84 -8.86 5.68
N PHE A 63 2.58 -8.46 4.44
CA PHE A 63 1.38 -8.78 3.68
C PHE A 63 1.74 -9.63 2.46
N SER A 64 1.08 -10.77 2.29
CA SER A 64 1.30 -11.61 1.11
C SER A 64 -0.02 -12.12 0.57
N VAL A 65 -0.33 -11.75 -0.68
CA VAL A 65 -1.58 -12.15 -1.36
C VAL A 65 -2.83 -11.74 -0.55
N SER A 66 -2.74 -10.65 0.21
CA SER A 66 -3.84 -10.16 1.05
C SER A 66 -4.72 -9.16 0.31
N ASN A 67 -6.00 -9.11 0.69
CA ASN A 67 -7.01 -8.27 0.08
C ASN A 67 -7.32 -7.09 0.98
N LEU A 68 -6.89 -5.89 0.60
CA LEU A 68 -7.20 -4.61 1.26
C LEU A 68 -8.07 -3.71 0.36
N LYS A 69 -8.86 -4.33 -0.53
CA LYS A 69 -9.73 -3.58 -1.44
C LYS A 69 -10.72 -2.70 -0.69
N ASN A 70 -10.86 -1.44 -1.11
CA ASN A 70 -11.76 -0.47 -0.49
C ASN A 70 -11.49 -0.23 1.02
N ALA A 71 -10.34 -0.65 1.56
CA ALA A 71 -9.99 -0.39 2.95
C ALA A 71 -9.70 1.10 3.16
N ASN A 72 -9.99 1.62 4.35
CA ASN A 72 -9.50 2.91 4.79
C ASN A 72 -8.14 2.73 5.47
N LEU A 73 -7.10 3.30 4.89
CA LEU A 73 -5.72 3.35 5.42
C LEU A 73 -5.25 4.82 5.49
N SER A 74 -6.18 5.78 5.53
CA SER A 74 -5.82 7.20 5.63
C SER A 74 -4.99 7.43 6.90
N GLY A 75 -3.86 8.12 6.76
CA GLY A 75 -2.92 8.38 7.86
C GLY A 75 -2.16 7.16 8.40
N ALA A 76 -2.38 5.96 7.88
CA ALA A 76 -1.74 4.75 8.40
C ALA A 76 -0.21 4.80 8.24
N ASN A 77 0.50 4.34 9.28
CA ASN A 77 1.95 4.17 9.23
C ASN A 77 2.29 2.78 8.66
N MET A 78 2.69 2.72 7.40
CA MET A 78 3.10 1.51 6.69
C MET A 78 4.61 1.52 6.37
N GLN A 79 5.41 2.21 7.19
CA GLN A 79 6.85 2.29 7.02
C GLN A 79 7.49 0.89 7.06
N ASN A 80 8.38 0.61 6.10
CA ASN A 80 9.10 -0.67 5.96
C ASN A 80 8.18 -1.91 5.88
N VAL A 81 6.92 -1.74 5.47
CA VAL A 81 6.02 -2.88 5.20
C VAL A 81 6.51 -3.64 3.98
N ILE A 82 6.42 -4.97 4.03
CA ILE A 82 6.58 -5.83 2.86
C ILE A 82 5.19 -6.29 2.44
N ALA A 83 4.68 -5.78 1.32
CA ALA A 83 3.41 -6.18 0.72
C ALA A 83 3.63 -6.77 -0.68
N TYR A 84 3.68 -8.10 -0.75
CA TYR A 84 3.85 -8.83 -2.01
C TYR A 84 2.50 -9.28 -2.58
N ALA A 85 2.25 -8.98 -3.85
CA ALA A 85 1.05 -9.43 -4.58
C ALA A 85 -0.28 -9.15 -3.87
N SER A 86 -0.33 -8.09 -3.06
CA SER A 86 -1.49 -7.71 -2.26
C SER A 86 -2.34 -6.65 -2.98
N ARG A 87 -3.62 -6.55 -2.62
CA ARG A 87 -4.57 -5.70 -3.35
C ARG A 87 -4.99 -4.51 -2.49
N PHE A 88 -4.59 -3.32 -2.90
CA PHE A 88 -5.04 -2.02 -2.37
C PHE A 88 -5.99 -1.33 -3.36
N ASP A 89 -6.64 -2.09 -4.27
CA ASP A 89 -7.54 -1.48 -5.26
C ASP A 89 -8.66 -0.70 -4.54
N ASN A 90 -8.88 0.55 -4.95
CA ASN A 90 -9.83 1.51 -4.36
C ASN A 90 -9.64 1.80 -2.86
N ALA A 91 -8.50 1.44 -2.26
CA ALA A 91 -8.21 1.82 -0.88
C ALA A 91 -8.02 3.33 -0.75
N ASP A 92 -8.38 3.88 0.40
CA ASP A 92 -8.01 5.24 0.77
C ASP A 92 -6.63 5.21 1.44
N LEU A 93 -5.59 5.67 0.74
CA LEU A 93 -4.21 5.78 1.24
C LEU A 93 -3.84 7.24 1.55
N THR A 94 -4.82 8.14 1.68
CA THR A 94 -4.58 9.57 1.89
C THR A 94 -3.66 9.79 3.09
N ASN A 95 -2.54 10.49 2.89
CA ASN A 95 -1.50 10.71 3.92
C ASN A 95 -0.88 9.45 4.53
N ALA A 96 -1.04 8.27 3.95
CA ALA A 96 -0.37 7.06 4.42
C ALA A 96 1.16 7.14 4.21
N ASN A 97 1.91 6.52 5.11
CA ASN A 97 3.37 6.47 5.03
C ASN A 97 3.84 5.10 4.53
N PHE A 98 4.32 5.01 3.29
CA PHE A 98 4.96 3.82 2.71
C PHE A 98 6.48 3.96 2.58
N THR A 99 7.12 4.83 3.38
CA THR A 99 8.57 5.02 3.29
C THR A 99 9.31 3.69 3.52
N GLY A 100 10.20 3.34 2.60
CA GLY A 100 10.98 2.10 2.63
C GLY A 100 10.17 0.81 2.43
N ALA A 101 8.91 0.89 2.02
CA ALA A 101 8.06 -0.29 1.83
C ALA A 101 8.45 -1.10 0.58
N GLU A 102 8.32 -2.42 0.63
CA GLU A 102 8.45 -3.32 -0.52
C GLU A 102 7.07 -3.71 -1.04
N LEU A 103 6.66 -3.18 -2.20
CA LEU A 103 5.28 -3.27 -2.68
C LEU A 103 5.13 -4.10 -3.98
N LEU A 104 6.14 -4.90 -4.32
CA LEU A 104 6.24 -5.63 -5.59
C LEU A 104 4.98 -6.48 -5.89
N LYS A 105 4.53 -6.41 -7.15
CA LYS A 105 3.33 -7.08 -7.66
C LYS A 105 2.00 -6.74 -7.00
N SER A 106 1.97 -5.78 -6.08
CA SER A 106 0.72 -5.29 -5.48
C SER A 106 -0.10 -4.43 -6.43
N TYR A 107 -1.39 -4.29 -6.16
CA TYR A 107 -2.33 -3.59 -7.04
C TYR A 107 -2.92 -2.36 -6.34
N PHE A 108 -2.95 -1.23 -7.04
CA PHE A 108 -3.41 0.06 -6.51
C PHE A 108 -4.48 0.70 -7.40
N ASN A 109 -5.20 -0.07 -8.22
CA ASN A 109 -6.13 0.50 -9.19
C ASN A 109 -7.22 1.29 -8.46
N GLY A 110 -7.43 2.55 -8.81
CA GLY A 110 -8.42 3.41 -8.17
C GLY A 110 -8.13 3.82 -6.73
N ALA A 111 -6.97 3.45 -6.16
CA ALA A 111 -6.59 3.90 -4.82
C ALA A 111 -6.44 5.44 -4.79
N VAL A 112 -6.94 6.06 -3.73
CA VAL A 112 -6.73 7.47 -3.41
C VAL A 112 -5.36 7.59 -2.76
N ILE A 113 -4.48 8.41 -3.33
CA ILE A 113 -3.06 8.47 -2.94
C ILE A 113 -2.60 9.88 -2.59
N ASP A 114 -3.54 10.80 -2.34
CA ASP A 114 -3.21 12.20 -2.05
C ASP A 114 -2.41 12.29 -0.75
N GLY A 115 -1.20 12.86 -0.84
CA GLY A 115 -0.30 13.01 0.30
C GLY A 115 0.40 11.73 0.76
N THR A 116 0.15 10.58 0.12
CA THR A 116 0.88 9.34 0.40
C THR A 116 2.37 9.51 0.15
N ASP A 117 3.20 8.99 1.04
CA ASP A 117 4.66 9.05 0.94
C ASP A 117 5.23 7.70 0.49
N PHE A 118 5.79 7.64 -0.73
CA PHE A 118 6.45 6.46 -1.28
C PHE A 118 7.98 6.58 -1.28
N THR A 119 8.57 7.45 -0.45
CA THR A 119 10.03 7.67 -0.42
C THR A 119 10.74 6.35 -0.16
N ASP A 120 11.72 6.00 -0.98
CA ASP A 120 12.48 4.74 -0.91
C ASP A 120 11.63 3.46 -1.01
N ALA A 121 10.35 3.55 -1.41
CA ALA A 121 9.52 2.38 -1.63
C ALA A 121 9.93 1.63 -2.90
N VAL A 122 9.93 0.31 -2.84
CA VAL A 122 10.25 -0.58 -3.96
C VAL A 122 8.95 -0.99 -4.67
N LEU A 123 8.76 -0.46 -5.87
CA LEU A 123 7.62 -0.70 -6.75
C LEU A 123 8.10 -1.17 -8.14
N ASP A 124 7.32 -2.03 -8.78
CA ASP A 124 7.47 -2.37 -10.20
C ASP A 124 7.23 -1.14 -11.08
N LEU A 125 7.91 -1.06 -12.23
CA LEU A 125 7.76 0.04 -13.18
C LEU A 125 6.30 0.28 -13.61
N SER A 126 5.50 -0.78 -13.74
CA SER A 126 4.07 -0.67 -14.08
C SER A 126 3.27 -0.01 -12.96
N GLN A 127 3.58 -0.30 -11.69
CA GLN A 127 2.94 0.32 -10.54
C GLN A 127 3.29 1.80 -10.46
N VAL A 128 4.58 2.13 -10.60
CA VAL A 128 5.05 3.53 -10.59
C VAL A 128 4.37 4.33 -11.69
N LYS A 129 4.32 3.82 -12.94
CA LYS A 129 3.61 4.48 -14.05
C LYS A 129 2.14 4.73 -13.73
N ALA A 130 1.42 3.69 -13.29
CA ALA A 130 -0.01 3.80 -12.99
C ALA A 130 -0.30 4.75 -11.82
N LEU A 131 0.57 4.81 -10.81
CA LEU A 131 0.44 5.76 -9.70
C LEU A 131 0.73 7.19 -10.17
N CYS A 132 1.78 7.38 -10.96
CA CYS A 132 2.18 8.69 -11.49
C CYS A 132 1.17 9.32 -12.45
N GLU A 133 0.28 8.54 -13.08
CA GLU A 133 -0.83 9.08 -13.88
C GLU A 133 -1.80 9.96 -13.06
N ARG A 134 -1.86 9.76 -11.74
CA ARG A 134 -2.75 10.50 -10.84
C ARG A 134 -2.07 11.11 -9.60
N ALA A 135 -0.78 10.88 -9.40
CA ALA A 135 -0.05 11.45 -8.28
C ALA A 135 0.15 12.96 -8.46
N SER A 136 0.12 13.70 -7.35
CA SER A 136 0.40 15.14 -7.32
C SER A 136 1.24 15.50 -6.10
N GLY A 137 1.84 16.70 -6.11
CA GLY A 137 2.63 17.24 -4.99
C GLY A 137 3.68 16.27 -4.44
N LYS A 138 3.73 16.13 -3.11
CA LYS A 138 4.66 15.24 -2.40
C LYS A 138 4.59 13.79 -2.89
N THR A 139 3.41 13.28 -3.21
CA THR A 139 3.24 11.90 -3.68
C THR A 139 3.96 11.70 -5.01
N ALA A 140 3.80 12.63 -5.96
CA ALA A 140 4.49 12.57 -7.24
C ALA A 140 6.01 12.71 -7.12
N GLU A 141 6.48 13.53 -6.17
CA GLU A 141 7.90 13.69 -5.85
C GLU A 141 8.49 12.40 -5.27
N SER A 142 7.82 11.79 -4.29
CA SER A 142 8.27 10.54 -3.64
C SER A 142 8.31 9.35 -4.60
N LEU A 143 7.39 9.31 -5.57
CA LEU A 143 7.37 8.32 -6.66
C LEU A 143 8.35 8.64 -7.81
N GLN A 144 9.01 9.80 -7.76
CA GLN A 144 9.94 10.28 -8.79
C GLN A 144 9.29 10.34 -10.19
N CYS A 145 8.03 10.76 -10.28
CA CYS A 145 7.25 10.71 -11.53
C CYS A 145 7.89 11.49 -12.69
N GLY A 146 8.66 12.54 -12.41
CA GLY A 146 9.38 13.32 -13.43
C GLY A 146 10.44 12.53 -14.21
N GLY A 147 11.01 11.47 -13.62
CA GLY A 147 12.05 10.65 -14.26
C GLY A 147 11.52 9.64 -15.29
N LEU A 148 10.21 9.36 -15.31
CA LEU A 148 9.63 8.29 -16.13
C LEU A 148 9.59 8.61 -17.62
N ASN A 149 9.63 9.90 -17.99
CA ASN A 149 9.57 10.36 -19.37
C ASN A 149 10.94 10.38 -20.09
N GLN A 150 12.02 9.99 -19.41
CA GLN A 150 13.38 10.09 -19.96
C GLN A 150 13.97 8.77 -20.47
N SER A 151 13.25 7.65 -20.36
CA SER A 151 13.71 6.32 -20.82
C SER A 151 12.83 5.64 -21.88
N TYR A 152 12.06 6.40 -22.66
CA TYR A 152 11.45 5.87 -23.88
C TYR A 152 11.74 6.79 -25.07
N VAL A 153 12.92 6.63 -25.65
CA VAL A 153 13.14 6.94 -27.08
C VAL A 153 12.68 5.67 -27.82
N PRO A 154 11.48 5.63 -28.43
CA PRO A 154 11.18 4.55 -29.36
C PRO A 154 12.28 4.59 -30.43
N ALA A 155 12.87 3.43 -30.74
CA ALA A 155 13.84 3.31 -31.83
C ALA A 155 13.28 4.05 -33.05
N SER A 156 13.86 5.23 -33.33
CA SER A 156 13.39 6.10 -34.39
C SER A 156 13.54 5.33 -35.70
N LYS A 157 12.59 5.55 -36.61
CA LYS A 157 12.59 5.05 -38.00
C LYS A 157 13.74 5.65 -38.84
N GLU A 158 14.96 5.74 -38.29
CA GLU A 158 16.15 6.27 -38.96
C GLU A 158 17.32 5.27 -39.02
N GLN A 159 17.16 4.04 -38.54
CA GLN A 159 18.16 2.98 -38.79
C GLN A 159 18.05 2.33 -40.18
N ASN A 160 17.12 2.78 -41.04
CA ASN A 160 16.97 2.29 -42.42
C ASN A 160 17.50 3.23 -43.51
N LYS A 161 18.43 4.14 -43.17
CA LYS A 161 19.09 5.04 -44.13
C LYS A 161 20.59 4.79 -44.34
N PHE A 162 21.16 3.73 -43.76
CA PHE A 162 22.55 3.34 -44.01
C PHE A 162 22.65 1.92 -44.56
N ASN A 163 22.20 1.75 -45.80
CA ASN A 163 22.78 0.76 -46.70
C ASN A 163 22.78 1.30 -48.15
N PRO A 164 23.71 2.21 -48.50
CA PRO A 164 23.96 2.51 -49.89
C PRO A 164 24.82 1.38 -50.47
N GLY A 165 24.19 0.49 -51.25
CA GLY A 165 24.81 -0.35 -52.28
C GLY A 165 26.16 -1.00 -51.96
N ILE A 166 26.16 -2.32 -51.80
CA ILE A 166 27.31 -3.13 -52.21
C ILE A 166 27.00 -3.63 -53.62
N SER A 167 27.85 -3.20 -54.55
CA SER A 167 27.97 -3.64 -55.94
C SER A 167 28.13 -5.16 -56.07
#